data_AF-A0A0K8J6L3-F1
#
_entry.id   AF-A0A0K8J6L3-F1
#
_cell.length_a   1.000
_cell.length_b   1.000
_cell.length_c   1.000
_cell.angle_alpha   90.00
_cell.angle_beta   90.00
_cell.angle_gamma   90.00
#
_symmetry.space_group_name_H-M   'P 1'
#
loop_
_entity.id
_entity.type
_entity.pdbx_description
1 polymer ?
#
loop_
_entity_poly.entity_id
_entity_poly.type
_entity_poly.pdbx_seq_one_letter_code
_entity_poly.pdbx_strand_id
1 'polypeptide(L)'
;MQAADGRKVWNSTDERLRRVVCRCNNKYKVKGKKSCENRHIDDKVLYQAFVNTFNAMVENKEYFIDKWEEELNNENVLVRYRAKLFMGILADAEPIEEFDVDMYFRIIEKMTVFDGEKIIVSLLDGTEIEVVI
;
A
#
# COMPACT_ATOMS: atom_id res chain seq x y z
N MET A 1 -13.11 10.80 12.14
CA MET A 1 -13.97 9.99 11.24
C MET A 1 -13.23 9.85 9.93
N GLN A 2 -12.52 8.74 9.71
CA GLN A 2 -11.79 8.48 8.47
C GLN A 2 -12.81 8.39 7.33
N ALA A 3 -12.72 9.29 6.36
CA ALA A 3 -13.59 9.27 5.19
C ALA A 3 -12.89 8.48 4.09
N ALA A 4 -13.61 7.57 3.43
CA ALA A 4 -13.07 6.82 2.31
C ALA A 4 -12.75 7.76 1.14
N ASP A 5 -11.51 7.69 0.67
CA ASP A 5 -11.08 8.35 -0.56
C ASP A 5 -11.65 7.64 -1.78
N GLY A 6 -12.00 8.42 -2.80
CA GLY A 6 -12.47 7.90 -4.09
C GLY A 6 -11.54 8.31 -5.21
N ARG A 7 -11.35 7.44 -6.21
CA ARG A 7 -10.61 7.78 -7.42
C ARG A 7 -11.33 8.87 -8.23
N LYS A 8 -10.56 9.85 -8.68
CA LYS A 8 -10.99 10.93 -9.58
C LYS A 8 -9.99 11.03 -10.73
N VAL A 9 -10.47 11.32 -11.92
CA VAL A 9 -9.60 11.58 -13.08
C VAL A 9 -9.64 13.07 -13.37
N TRP A 10 -8.48 13.73 -13.34
CA TRP A 10 -8.33 15.11 -13.75
C TRP A 10 -7.92 15.10 -15.21
N ASN A 11 -8.88 15.39 -16.09
CA ASN A 11 -8.70 15.34 -17.53
C ASN A 11 -7.99 16.60 -18.03
N SER A 12 -7.08 16.41 -18.98
CA SER A 12 -6.42 17.47 -19.75
C SER A 12 -6.41 17.05 -21.22
N THR A 13 -6.37 18.03 -22.13
CA THR A 13 -6.20 17.78 -23.57
C THR A 13 -4.82 17.21 -23.89
N ASP A 14 -3.82 17.53 -23.07
CA ASP A 14 -2.50 16.89 -23.09
C ASP A 14 -2.52 15.65 -22.20
N GLU A 15 -2.25 14.49 -22.80
CA GLU A 15 -2.21 13.19 -22.12
C GLU A 15 -1.17 13.13 -21.00
N ARG A 16 -0.06 13.88 -21.12
CA ARG A 16 0.99 13.96 -20.09
C ARG A 16 0.52 14.63 -18.80
N LEU A 17 -0.52 15.46 -18.90
CA LEU A 17 -1.10 16.21 -17.80
C LEU A 17 -2.32 15.52 -17.19
N ARG A 18 -2.79 14.42 -17.80
CA ARG A 18 -3.88 13.62 -17.23
C ARG A 18 -3.39 12.92 -15.97
N ARG A 19 -4.15 13.07 -14.87
CA ARG A 19 -3.79 12.47 -13.58
C ARG A 19 -4.96 11.70 -12.99
N VAL A 20 -4.65 10.57 -12.37
CA VAL A 20 -5.58 9.83 -11.52
C VAL A 20 -5.22 10.18 -10.08
N VAL A 21 -6.18 10.76 -9.36
CA VAL A 21 -5.97 11.22 -7.99
C VAL A 21 -7.00 10.60 -7.06
N CYS A 22 -6.53 10.14 -5.92
CA CYS A 22 -7.35 9.73 -4.80
C CYS A 22 -7.66 10.94 -3.92
N ARG A 23 -8.96 11.13 -3.62
CA ARG A 23 -9.42 12.30 -2.89
C ARG A 23 -10.64 11.98 -2.02
N CYS A 24 -10.67 12.58 -0.83
CA CYS A 24 -11.79 12.49 0.10
C CYS A 24 -13.11 12.86 -0.56
N ASN A 25 -14.04 11.90 -0.59
CA ASN A 25 -15.37 12.10 -1.18
C ASN A 25 -16.20 13.14 -0.41
N ASN A 26 -15.95 13.27 0.90
CA ASN A 26 -16.66 14.25 1.72
C ASN A 26 -16.18 15.69 1.51
N LYS A 27 -15.10 15.95 0.75
CA LYS A 27 -14.43 17.27 0.69
C LYS A 27 -15.34 18.44 0.29
N TYR A 28 -16.42 18.17 -0.45
CA TYR A 28 -17.42 19.18 -0.84
C TYR A 28 -18.84 18.88 -0.36
N LYS A 29 -18.99 18.10 0.72
CA LYS A 29 -20.31 17.77 1.27
C LYS A 29 -21.13 19.02 1.62
N VAL A 30 -20.46 20.10 2.03
CA VAL A 30 -21.07 21.41 2.26
C VAL A 30 -20.27 22.46 1.49
N LYS A 31 -20.94 23.22 0.63
CA LYS A 31 -20.31 24.29 -0.16
C LYS A 31 -19.68 25.33 0.77
N GLY A 32 -18.41 25.65 0.54
CA GLY A 32 -17.66 26.65 1.32
C GLY A 32 -17.10 26.16 2.67
N LYS A 33 -17.40 24.92 3.11
CA LYS A 33 -16.84 24.37 4.35
C LYS A 33 -15.83 23.27 4.03
N LYS A 34 -14.57 23.45 4.44
CA LYS A 34 -13.55 22.38 4.38
C LYS A 34 -13.97 21.28 5.37
N SER A 35 -14.30 20.11 4.85
CA SER A 35 -14.80 18.96 5.64
C SER A 35 -13.73 17.90 5.90
N CYS A 36 -12.75 17.76 5.00
CA CYS A 36 -11.60 16.87 5.18
C CYS A 36 -10.32 17.71 5.16
N GLU A 37 -9.40 17.40 6.06
CA GLU A 37 -8.06 18.01 6.07
C GLU A 37 -7.16 17.40 5.01
N ASN A 38 -7.26 16.08 4.80
CA ASN A 38 -6.45 15.31 3.85
C ASN A 38 -6.32 15.97 2.47
N ARG A 39 -5.07 16.07 2.03
CA ARG A 39 -4.67 16.38 0.65
C ARG A 39 -5.09 15.26 -0.31
N HIS A 40 -5.07 15.56 -1.60
CA HIS A 40 -5.25 14.54 -2.64
C HIS A 40 -3.92 13.82 -2.84
N ILE A 41 -3.99 12.54 -3.21
CA ILE A 41 -2.82 11.70 -3.45
C ILE A 41 -2.86 11.27 -4.91
N ASP A 42 -1.74 11.34 -5.61
CA ASP A 42 -1.61 10.81 -6.96
C ASP A 42 -1.39 9.29 -6.88
N ASP A 43 -2.05 8.52 -7.76
CA ASP A 43 -1.87 7.06 -7.82
C ASP A 43 -0.38 6.69 -7.98
N LYS A 44 0.41 7.55 -8.67
CA LYS A 44 1.87 7.36 -8.79
C LYS A 44 2.59 7.27 -7.44
N VAL A 45 2.16 8.05 -6.45
CA VAL A 45 2.76 8.03 -5.11
C VAL A 45 2.45 6.72 -4.41
N LEU A 46 1.24 6.18 -4.58
CA LEU A 46 0.84 4.88 -4.02
C LEU A 46 1.64 3.74 -4.66
N TYR A 47 1.82 3.79 -5.97
CA TYR A 47 2.63 2.81 -6.70
C TYR A 47 4.09 2.84 -6.26
N GLN A 48 4.69 4.02 -6.14
CA GLN A 48 6.06 4.16 -5.66
C GLN A 48 6.20 3.69 -4.21
N ALA A 49 5.24 4.00 -3.35
CA ALA A 49 5.25 3.53 -1.97
C ALA A 49 5.20 2.00 -1.89
N PHE A 50 4.40 1.34 -2.74
CA PHE A 50 4.41 -0.12 -2.83
C PHE A 50 5.76 -0.67 -3.28
N VAL A 51 6.32 -0.14 -4.37
CA VAL A 51 7.64 -0.56 -4.90
C VAL A 51 8.72 -0.42 -3.84
N ASN A 52 8.76 0.72 -3.14
CA ASN A 52 9.71 0.97 -2.07
C ASN A 52 9.53 -0.01 -0.90
N THR A 53 8.29 -0.25 -0.46
CA THR A 53 8.00 -1.22 0.60
C THR A 53 8.43 -2.62 0.21
N PHE A 54 8.10 -3.06 -1.01
CA PHE A 54 8.46 -4.39 -1.47
C PHE A 54 9.98 -4.56 -1.59
N ASN A 55 10.68 -3.59 -2.17
CA ASN A 55 12.14 -3.64 -2.28
C ASN A 55 12.80 -3.66 -0.89
N ALA A 56 12.29 -2.89 0.07
CA ALA A 56 12.75 -2.97 1.46
C ALA A 56 12.48 -4.35 2.09
N MET A 57 11.38 -5.02 1.74
CA MET A 57 11.12 -6.41 2.17
C MET A 57 12.11 -7.40 1.56
N VAL A 58 12.44 -7.26 0.26
CA VAL A 58 13.42 -8.11 -0.43
C VAL A 58 14.83 -7.89 0.13
N GLU A 59 15.22 -6.65 0.39
CA GLU A 59 16.51 -6.32 1.03
C GLU A 59 16.63 -6.94 2.43
N ASN A 60 15.53 -6.97 3.19
CA ASN A 60 15.47 -7.54 4.54
C ASN A 60 14.86 -8.95 4.55
N LYS A 61 15.00 -9.72 3.47
CA LYS A 61 14.30 -11.01 3.29
C LYS A 61 14.55 -12.00 4.44
N GLU A 62 15.76 -12.03 4.99
CA GLU A 62 16.14 -12.94 6.08
C GLU A 62 15.27 -12.71 7.31
N TYR A 63 15.07 -11.45 7.70
CA TYR A 63 14.19 -11.08 8.82
C TYR A 63 12.75 -11.54 8.61
N PHE A 64 12.21 -11.37 7.40
CA PHE A 64 10.84 -11.78 7.09
C PHE A 64 10.68 -13.31 7.03
N ILE A 65 11.67 -14.01 6.47
CA ILE A 65 11.68 -15.48 6.43
C ILE A 65 11.70 -16.04 7.85
N ASP A 66 12.62 -15.58 8.70
CA ASP A 66 12.72 -16.04 10.10
C ASP A 66 11.41 -15.81 10.86
N LYS A 67 10.82 -14.60 10.71
CA LYS A 67 9.52 -14.28 11.29
C LYS A 67 8.43 -15.26 10.84
N TRP A 68 8.33 -15.56 9.54
CA TRP A 68 7.29 -16.45 9.04
C TRP A 68 7.56 -17.93 9.37
N GLU A 69 8.81 -18.34 9.54
CA GLU A 69 9.15 -19.66 10.06
C GLU A 69 8.62 -19.87 11.48
N GLU A 70 8.72 -18.87 12.36
CA GLU A 70 8.12 -18.92 13.69
C GLU A 70 6.59 -19.09 13.63
N GLU A 71 5.94 -18.36 12.72
CA GLU A 71 4.49 -18.43 12.50
C GLU A 71 4.00 -19.78 11.93
N LEU A 72 4.89 -20.63 11.40
CA LEU A 72 4.54 -21.98 10.97
C LEU A 72 4.11 -22.89 12.13
N ASN A 73 4.52 -22.57 13.36
CA ASN A 73 4.15 -23.31 14.56
C ASN A 73 2.85 -22.80 15.22
N ASN A 74 2.25 -21.75 14.67
CA ASN A 74 1.02 -21.16 15.21
C ASN A 74 -0.16 -22.14 15.11
N GLU A 75 -1.03 -22.15 16.12
CA GLU A 75 -2.25 -22.99 16.11
C GLU A 75 -3.18 -22.62 14.95
N ASN A 76 -3.18 -21.34 14.56
CA ASN A 76 -4.04 -20.81 13.51
C ASN A 76 -3.60 -21.29 12.11
N VAL A 77 -4.46 -22.07 11.46
CA VAL A 77 -4.24 -22.61 10.11
C VAL A 77 -4.06 -21.51 9.05
N LEU A 78 -4.81 -20.40 9.16
CA LEU A 78 -4.74 -19.31 8.19
C LEU A 78 -3.42 -18.56 8.28
N VAL A 79 -2.90 -18.38 9.50
CA VAL A 79 -1.59 -17.74 9.73
C VAL A 79 -0.48 -18.58 9.11
N ARG A 80 -0.47 -19.88 9.36
CA ARG A 80 0.49 -20.83 8.75
C ARG A 80 0.40 -20.86 7.22
N TYR A 81 -0.81 -20.83 6.67
CA TYR A 81 -1.00 -20.78 5.23
C TYR A 81 -0.44 -19.50 4.61
N ARG A 82 -0.72 -18.34 5.24
CA ARG A 82 -0.18 -17.05 4.80
C ARG A 82 1.34 -17.02 4.88
N ALA A 83 1.92 -17.43 6.01
CA ALA A 83 3.37 -17.51 6.19
C ALA A 83 4.05 -18.29 5.04
N LYS A 84 3.52 -19.47 4.68
CA LYS A 84 4.03 -20.26 3.55
C LYS A 84 3.94 -19.53 2.20
N LEU A 85 2.82 -18.84 1.94
CA LEU A 85 2.65 -18.06 0.71
C LEU A 85 3.67 -16.92 0.64
N PHE A 86 3.83 -16.18 1.73
CA PHE A 86 4.75 -15.06 1.81
C PHE A 86 6.22 -15.50 1.65
N MET A 87 6.62 -16.57 2.32
CA MET A 87 7.95 -17.18 2.13
C MET A 87 8.16 -17.59 0.67
N GLY A 88 7.16 -18.20 0.03
CA GLY A 88 7.23 -18.58 -1.39
C GLY A 88 7.33 -17.39 -2.35
N ILE A 89 6.71 -16.26 -2.02
CA ILE A 89 6.82 -15.03 -2.80
C ILE A 89 8.23 -14.43 -2.67
N LEU A 90 8.79 -14.41 -1.46
CA LEU A 90 10.07 -13.74 -1.18
C LEU A 90 11.32 -14.60 -1.45
N ALA A 91 11.21 -15.92 -1.49
CA ALA A 91 12.34 -16.82 -1.71
C ALA A 91 13.08 -16.52 -3.02
N ASP A 92 12.32 -16.28 -4.09
CA ASP A 92 12.84 -16.00 -5.44
C ASP A 92 12.58 -14.53 -5.87
N ALA A 93 12.19 -13.67 -4.93
CA ALA A 93 11.90 -12.27 -5.25
C ALA A 93 13.18 -11.47 -5.51
N GLU A 94 13.16 -10.72 -6.60
CA GLU A 94 14.11 -9.66 -6.90
C GLU A 94 13.46 -8.28 -6.70
N PRO A 95 14.24 -7.23 -6.46
CA PRO A 95 13.72 -5.87 -6.44
C PRO A 95 12.99 -5.53 -7.75
N ILE A 96 11.87 -4.84 -7.64
CA ILE A 96 11.06 -4.43 -8.78
C ILE A 96 11.20 -2.94 -9.03
N GLU A 97 11.07 -2.54 -10.29
CA GLU A 97 11.03 -1.12 -10.69
C GLU A 97 9.60 -0.62 -10.92
N GLU A 98 8.70 -1.52 -11.30
CA GLU A 98 7.32 -1.19 -11.67
C GLU A 98 6.29 -1.86 -10.75
N PHE A 99 5.16 -1.17 -10.57
CA PHE A 99 4.05 -1.67 -9.77
C PHE A 99 3.33 -2.82 -10.48
N ASP A 100 3.30 -3.98 -9.83
CA ASP A 100 2.55 -5.15 -10.27
C ASP A 100 1.28 -5.34 -9.42
N VAL A 101 0.13 -5.39 -10.11
CA VAL A 101 -1.20 -5.51 -9.49
C VAL A 101 -1.39 -6.85 -8.79
N ASP A 102 -0.93 -7.94 -9.39
CA ASP A 102 -1.09 -9.29 -8.85
C ASP A 102 -0.22 -9.45 -7.60
N MET A 103 0.99 -8.89 -7.62
CA MET A 103 1.88 -8.89 -6.46
C MET A 103 1.32 -8.02 -5.33
N TYR A 104 0.76 -6.86 -5.67
CA TYR A 104 0.09 -5.99 -4.70
C TYR A 104 -1.01 -6.74 -3.95
N PHE A 105 -1.92 -7.44 -4.65
CA PHE A 105 -3.02 -8.15 -4.01
C PHE A 105 -2.60 -9.36 -3.18
N ARG A 106 -1.41 -9.93 -3.46
CA ARG A 106 -0.87 -11.06 -2.68
C ARG A 106 -0.22 -10.63 -1.37
N ILE A 107 0.23 -9.38 -1.29
CA ILE A 107 1.09 -8.89 -0.21
C ILE A 107 0.38 -7.85 0.66
N ILE A 108 -0.31 -6.90 0.02
CA ILE A 108 -0.88 -5.72 0.67
C ILE A 108 -2.33 -5.96 1.06
N GLU A 109 -2.66 -5.64 2.31
CA GLU A 109 -4.05 -5.55 2.77
C GLU A 109 -4.64 -4.16 2.48
N LYS A 110 -3.93 -3.11 2.90
CA LYS A 110 -4.37 -1.71 2.72
C LYS A 110 -3.19 -0.74 2.81
N MET A 111 -3.40 0.44 2.26
CA MET A 111 -2.50 1.59 2.43
C MET A 111 -3.29 2.72 3.09
N THR A 112 -2.77 3.24 4.21
CA THR A 112 -3.39 4.32 4.97
C THR A 112 -2.56 5.57 4.83
N VAL A 113 -3.13 6.65 4.30
CA VAL A 113 -2.40 7.88 4.04
C VAL A 113 -2.76 8.98 5.03
N PHE A 114 -1.74 9.60 5.61
CA PHE A 114 -1.85 10.67 6.61
C PHE A 114 -1.34 11.98 6.01
N ASP A 115 -2.28 12.89 5.73
CA ASP A 115 -2.11 14.29 5.25
C ASP A 115 -0.97 14.60 4.24
N GLY A 116 -0.51 13.61 3.49
CA GLY A 116 0.61 13.74 2.56
C GLY A 116 2.00 13.78 3.22
N GLU A 117 2.11 13.37 4.48
CA GLU A 117 3.39 13.23 5.20
C GLU A 117 3.88 11.79 5.21
N LYS A 118 2.94 10.84 5.42
CA LYS A 118 3.29 9.42 5.51
C LYS A 118 2.20 8.49 5.00
N ILE A 119 2.63 7.33 4.54
CA ILE A 119 1.79 6.20 4.17
C ILE A 119 2.15 5.04 5.08
N ILE A 120 1.15 4.49 5.75
CA ILE A 120 1.29 3.21 6.46
C ILE A 120 0.78 2.12 5.54
N VAL A 121 1.67 1.23 5.14
CA VAL A 121 1.39 0.07 4.31
C VAL A 121 1.16 -1.12 5.24
N SER A 122 -0.07 -1.64 5.28
CA SER A 122 -0.43 -2.83 6.05
C SER A 122 -0.40 -4.05 5.15
N LEU A 123 0.41 -5.03 5.50
CA LEU A 123 0.52 -6.32 4.82
C LEU A 123 -0.58 -7.29 5.26
N LEU A 124 -0.87 -8.30 4.44
CA LEU A 124 -1.85 -9.35 4.79
C LEU A 124 -1.42 -10.23 5.97
N ASP A 125 -0.15 -10.21 6.36
CA ASP A 125 0.36 -10.87 7.57
C ASP A 125 0.18 -10.00 8.83
N GLY A 126 -0.34 -8.77 8.69
CA GLY A 126 -0.54 -7.82 9.77
C GLY A 126 0.64 -6.89 10.05
N THR A 127 1.75 -7.01 9.32
CA THR A 127 2.88 -6.06 9.45
C THR A 127 2.48 -4.68 8.95
N GLU A 128 2.86 -3.64 9.68
CA GLU A 128 2.70 -2.25 9.25
C GLU A 128 4.07 -1.65 8.95
N ILE A 129 4.23 -1.11 7.74
CA ILE A 129 5.46 -0.47 7.29
C ILE A 129 5.16 1.01 7.04
N GLU A 130 5.91 1.89 7.68
CA GLU A 130 5.79 3.34 7.49
C GLU A 130 6.69 3.79 6.33
N VAL A 131 6.08 4.43 5.33
CA VAL A 131 6.74 5.04 4.19
C VAL A 131 6.54 6.55 4.28
N VAL A 132 7.63 7.29 4.43
CA VAL A 132 7.62 8.77 4.39
C VAL A 132 7.54 9.21 2.93
N ILE A 133 6.61 10.12 2.61
CA ILE A 133 6.41 10.66 1.25
C ILE A 133 7.26 11.91 1.03
#